data_AF-A0A535PIK1-F1
#
_entry.id   AF-A0A535PIK1-F1
#
_cell.length_a   1.000
_cell.length_b   1.000
_cell.length_c   1.000
_cell.angle_alpha   90.00
_cell.angle_beta   90.00
_cell.angle_gamma   90.00
#
_symmetry.space_group_name_H-M   'P 1'
#
loop_
_entity.id
_entity.type
_entity.pdbx_description
1 polymer ?
#
loop_
_entity_poly.entity_id
_entity_poly.type
_entity_poly.pdbx_seq_one_letter_code
_entity_poly.pdbx_strand_id
1 'polypeptide(L)' 'TPGILLASKSLLESNPQPSRDEIREALAGNLCRCTGYVKILEAIELAASRMA' A
#
# COMPACT_ATOMS: atom_id res chain seq x y z
N THR A 1 -0.32 4.76 -9.40
CA THR A 1 -1.38 5.66 -9.88
C THR A 1 -2.00 6.41 -8.71
N PRO A 2 -2.69 7.53 -8.93
CA PRO A 2 -3.13 8.43 -7.85
C PRO A 2 -3.93 7.76 -6.72
N GLY A 3 -4.90 6.90 -7.05
CA GLY A 3 -5.72 6.19 -6.04
C GLY A 3 -4.90 5.30 -5.11
N ILE A 4 -4.04 4.45 -5.68
CA ILE A 4 -3.11 3.60 -4.92
C ILE A 4 -2.20 4.45 -4.01
N LEU A 5 -1.66 5.56 -4.51
CA LEU A 5 -0.77 6.42 -3.72
C LEU A 5 -1.47 7.06 -2.53
N LEU A 6 -2.69 7.60 -2.73
CA LEU A 6 -3.47 8.21 -1.66
C LEU A 6 -3.92 7.19 -0.61
N ALA A 7 -4.38 6.02 -1.04
CA ALA A 7 -4.73 4.93 -0.12
C ALA A 7 -3.52 4.46 0.69
N SER A 8 -2.38 4.24 0.04
CA SER A 8 -1.13 3.85 0.70
C SER A 8 -0.65 4.89 1.70
N LYS A 9 -0.72 6.18 1.33
CA LYS A 9 -0.38 7.29 2.23
C LYS A 9 -1.27 7.29 3.46
N SER A 10 -2.59 7.23 3.28
CA SER A 10 -3.55 7.23 4.38
C SER A 10 -3.36 6.04 5.32
N LEU A 11 -3.02 4.86 4.77
CA LEU A 11 -2.67 3.69 5.57
C LEU A 11 -1.42 3.96 6.42
N LEU A 12 -0.32 4.42 5.80
CA LEU A 12 0.96 4.61 6.50
C LEU A 12 0.93 5.75 7.52
N GLU A 13 0.08 6.77 7.34
CA GLU A 13 -0.14 7.82 8.34
C GLU A 13 -0.87 7.30 9.59
N SER A 14 -1.77 6.32 9.44
CA SER A 14 -2.56 5.75 10.54
C SER A 14 -1.92 4.51 11.19
N ASN A 15 -1.21 3.71 10.39
CA ASN A 15 -0.46 2.54 10.81
C ASN A 15 0.91 2.54 10.09
N PRO A 16 1.98 3.03 10.73
CA PRO A 16 3.31 3.13 10.12
C PRO A 16 3.99 1.78 9.82
N GLN A 17 3.55 0.68 10.43
CA GLN A 17 4.08 -0.67 10.21
C GLN A 17 2.93 -1.67 9.94
N PRO A 18 2.20 -1.50 8.83
CA PRO A 18 1.09 -2.38 8.51
C PRO A 18 1.62 -3.74 8.04
N SER A 19 0.90 -4.79 8.39
CA SER A 19 1.08 -6.12 7.81
C SER A 19 0.67 -6.14 6.33
N ARG A 20 1.14 -7.16 5.61
CA ARG A 20 0.80 -7.33 4.19
C ARG A 20 -0.70 -7.47 3.94
N ASP A 21 -1.44 -8.08 4.86
CA ASP A 21 -2.89 -8.24 4.72
C ASP A 21 -3.63 -6.94 4.97
N GLU A 22 -3.18 -6.12 5.92
CA GLU A 22 -3.71 -4.75 6.10
C GLU A 22 -3.45 -3.88 4.86
N ILE A 23 -2.29 -4.00 4.22
CA ILE A 23 -2.01 -3.31 2.96
C ILE A 23 -2.97 -3.78 1.86
N ARG A 24 -3.26 -5.08 1.75
CA ARG A 24 -4.22 -5.59 0.76
C ARG A 24 -5.62 -5.04 0.99
N GLU A 25 -6.08 -5.06 2.23
CA GLU A 25 -7.41 -4.56 2.60
C GLU A 25 -7.54 -3.07 2.29
N ALA A 26 -6.53 -2.27 2.64
CA ALA A 26 -6.50 -0.84 2.33
C ALA A 26 -6.54 -0.54 0.81
N LEU A 27 -6.10 -1.48 -0.03
CA LEU A 27 -6.10 -1.36 -1.48
C LEU A 27 -7.29 -2.05 -2.16
N ALA A 28 -8.20 -2.70 -1.44
CA ALA A 28 -9.30 -3.48 -2.02
C ALA A 28 -10.20 -2.65 -2.96
N GLY A 29 -10.35 -1.35 -2.70
CA GLY A 29 -11.09 -0.41 -3.55
C GLY A 29 -10.33 0.10 -4.78
N ASN A 30 -9.05 -0.24 -4.95
CA ASN A 30 -8.19 0.26 -6.03
C ASN A 30 -7.88 -0.86 -7.04
N LEU A 31 -8.70 -0.95 -8.09
CA LEU A 31 -8.52 -1.93 -9.15
C LEU A 31 -7.30 -1.61 -10.03
N CYS A 32 -6.44 -2.61 -10.24
CA CYS A 32 -5.28 -2.52 -11.09
C CYS A 32 -5.23 -3.70 -12.07
N ARG A 33 -5.05 -3.41 -13.37
CA ARG A 33 -4.97 -4.44 -14.41
C ARG A 33 -3.55 -4.75 -14.89
N CYS A 34 -2.58 -3.88 -14.61
CA CYS A 34 -1.25 -3.98 -15.22
C CYS A 34 -0.23 -4.74 -14.34
N THR A 35 -0.23 -4.51 -13.02
CA THR A 35 0.87 -4.96 -12.14
C THR A 35 0.60 -6.29 -11.42
N GLY A 36 -0.67 -6.72 -11.35
CA GLY A 36 -1.05 -7.86 -10.52
C GLY A 36 -0.81 -7.65 -9.02
N TYR A 37 -0.72 -6.40 -8.55
CA TYR A 37 -0.54 -5.97 -7.15
C TYR A 37 0.79 -6.30 -6.48
N VAL A 38 1.55 -7.32 -6.91
CA VAL A 38 2.78 -7.76 -6.23
C VAL A 38 3.75 -6.61 -5.99
N LYS A 39 4.09 -5.84 -7.05
CA LYS A 39 5.00 -4.69 -6.96
C LYS A 39 4.44 -3.49 -6.20
N ILE A 40 3.12 -3.38 -6.08
CA ILE A 40 2.48 -2.33 -5.27
C ILE A 40 2.65 -2.65 -3.79
N LEU A 41 2.37 -3.89 -3.39
CA LEU A 41 2.53 -4.34 -2.01
C LEU A 41 3.99 -4.19 -1.55
N GLU A 42 4.95 -4.66 -2.34
CA GLU A 42 6.39 -4.52 -2.05
C GLU A 42 6.82 -3.05 -1.90
N ALA A 43 6.27 -2.15 -2.72
CA ALA A 43 6.61 -0.73 -2.66
C ALA A 43 6.09 -0.07 -1.36
N ILE A 44 4.95 -0.50 -0.85
CA ILE A 44 4.36 0.01 0.39
C ILE A 44 5.11 -0.53 1.60
N GLU A 45 5.46 -1.82 1.61
CA GLU A 45 6.32 -2.44 2.62
C GLU A 45 7.68 -1.72 2.70
N LEU A 46 8.29 -1.40 1.55
CA LEU A 46 9.53 -0.62 1.47
C LEU A 46 9.35 0.83 1.96
N ALA A 47 8.20 1.44 1.70
CA ALA A 47 7.91 2.78 2.20
C ALA A 47 7.79 2.77 3.73
N ALA A 48 7.04 1.81 4.30
CA ALA A 48 6.91 1.62 5.74
C ALA A 48 8.28 1.44 6.41
N SER A 49 9.17 0.62 5.82
CA SER A 49 10.51 0.40 6.38
C SER A 49 11.43 1.63 6.35
N ARG A 50 11.13 2.63 5.50
CA ARG A 50 11.91 3.88 5.38
C ARG A 50 11.37 5.01 6.25
N MET A 51 10.20 4.84 6.86
CA MET A 51 9.59 5.79 7.78
C MET A 51 9.98 5.52 9.25
N ALA A 52 10.69 4.42 9.52
CA ALA A 52 11.23 4.04 10.82
C ALA A 52 12.44 4.89 11.24
#